data_AF-A0A7S0X0S8-F1
#
_entry.id   AF-A0A7S0X0S8-F1
#
_cell.length_a   1.000
_cell.length_b   1.000
_cell.length_c   1.000
_cell.angle_alpha   90.00
_cell.angle_beta   90.00
_cell.angle_gamma   90.00
#
_symmetry.space_group_name_H-M   'P 1'
#
loop_
_entity.id
_entity.type
_entity.pdbx_description
1 polymer ?
#
loop_
_entity_poly.entity_id
_entity_poly.type
_entity_poly.pdbx_seq_one_letter_code
_entity_poly.pdbx_strand_id
1 'polypeptide(L)'
;MRFLANVDGMRMPMRRTLLTALTTEALTGYAAKIAAIAADNVAYLAAQDKWELSFECRKWGMAFANTLLAGLDVKSEEEAARLRADLGLFFDGLITFDIDLPGTPLRKAMDARERLLARIRASVQGQLDEIVAEKEPAVPGVKPRKNMLGYIIDANRANGEEVNVEFMAGLALGVLQAGTDTSSAGFNGLMVMMGQMPEVMARVREEQRAVVAEHGPSITKASLDASK
;
A
#
# COMPACT_ATOMS: atom_id res chain seq x y z
N MET A 1 15.74 17.52 -2.15
CA MET A 1 15.84 16.20 -1.48
C MET A 1 15.63 16.25 0.04
N ARG A 2 15.05 17.33 0.60
CA ARG A 2 14.78 17.49 2.05
C ARG A 2 13.52 16.75 2.52
N PHE A 3 12.62 16.40 1.59
CA PHE A 3 11.35 15.72 1.86
C PHE A 3 11.46 14.29 2.39
N LEU A 4 12.55 13.58 2.04
CA LEU A 4 12.81 12.21 2.49
C LEU A 4 13.93 12.13 3.53
N ALA A 5 14.64 13.24 3.79
CA ALA A 5 15.95 13.22 4.43
C ALA A 5 15.96 13.63 5.92
N ASN A 6 14.84 13.99 6.53
CA ASN A 6 14.82 14.25 7.97
C ASN A 6 14.68 12.95 8.79
N VAL A 7 15.47 11.94 8.40
CA VAL A 7 15.58 10.64 9.08
C VAL A 7 17.04 10.21 9.24
N ASP A 8 17.98 11.17 9.20
CA ASP A 8 19.40 10.93 9.42
C ASP A 8 19.60 10.42 10.86
N GLY A 9 19.71 9.09 10.97
CA GLY A 9 19.73 8.33 12.22
C GLY A 9 18.79 7.11 12.26
N MET A 10 17.74 7.06 11.43
CA MET A 10 16.72 5.98 11.48
C MET A 10 16.65 5.08 10.24
N ARG A 11 17.55 5.22 9.26
CA ARG A 11 17.56 4.37 8.03
C ARG A 11 17.66 2.86 8.32
N MET A 12 18.51 2.45 9.26
CA MET A 12 18.67 1.04 9.65
C MET A 12 17.48 0.51 10.48
N PRO A 13 16.97 1.24 11.49
CA PRO A 13 15.70 0.91 12.14
C PRO A 13 14.55 0.75 11.14
N MET A 14 14.41 1.66 10.17
CA MET A 14 13.32 1.66 9.20
C MET A 14 13.27 0.40 8.33
N ARG A 15 14.40 -0.03 7.76
CA ARG A 15 14.45 -1.25 6.95
C ARG A 15 14.10 -2.47 7.78
N ARG A 16 14.64 -2.59 8.99
CA ARG A 16 14.37 -3.71 9.90
C ARG A 16 12.89 -3.78 10.24
N THR A 17 12.29 -2.64 10.59
CA THR A 17 10.87 -2.51 10.90
C THR A 17 9.99 -2.92 9.72
N LEU A 18 10.29 -2.46 8.49
CA LEU A 18 9.48 -2.84 7.33
C LEU A 18 9.51 -4.35 7.03
N LEU A 19 10.65 -4.99 7.22
CA LEU A 19 10.79 -6.42 6.95
C LEU A 19 9.94 -7.29 7.88
N THR A 20 9.55 -6.81 9.07
CA THR A 20 8.68 -7.58 9.98
C THR A 20 7.25 -7.72 9.45
N ALA A 21 6.84 -6.87 8.53
CA ALA A 21 5.51 -6.87 7.94
C ALA A 21 5.49 -7.40 6.49
N LEU A 22 6.62 -7.92 6.01
CA LEU A 22 6.80 -8.56 4.70
C LEU A 22 7.24 -10.03 4.85
N THR A 23 6.96 -10.67 5.98
CA THR A 23 7.21 -12.11 6.16
C THR A 23 6.23 -12.94 5.32
N THR A 24 6.54 -14.22 5.11
CA THR A 24 5.67 -15.16 4.39
C THR A 24 4.27 -15.21 4.98
N GLU A 25 4.16 -15.15 6.31
CA GLU A 25 2.89 -15.17 7.05
C GLU A 25 2.11 -13.89 6.80
N ALA A 26 2.78 -12.73 6.85
CA ALA A 26 2.16 -11.44 6.56
C ALA A 26 1.65 -11.37 5.11
N LEU A 27 2.48 -11.81 4.14
CA LEU A 27 2.12 -11.87 2.73
C LEU A 27 0.92 -12.80 2.47
N THR A 28 0.88 -13.96 3.15
CA THR A 28 -0.28 -14.87 3.09
C THR A 28 -1.53 -14.20 3.64
N GLY A 29 -1.41 -13.41 4.72
CA GLY A 29 -2.50 -12.61 5.29
C GLY A 29 -2.99 -11.47 4.38
N TYR A 30 -2.16 -11.01 3.43
CA TYR A 30 -2.54 -9.99 2.44
C TYR A 30 -3.21 -10.58 1.20
N ALA A 31 -2.94 -11.85 0.85
CA ALA A 31 -3.34 -12.44 -0.42
C ALA A 31 -4.84 -12.27 -0.73
N ALA A 32 -5.72 -12.56 0.22
CA ALA A 32 -7.16 -12.41 0.03
C ALA A 32 -7.58 -10.95 -0.21
N LYS A 33 -6.93 -9.98 0.44
CA LYS A 33 -7.20 -8.55 0.24
C LYS A 33 -6.71 -8.07 -1.10
N ILE A 34 -5.52 -8.51 -1.52
CA ILE A 34 -4.99 -8.21 -2.86
C ILE A 34 -5.93 -8.75 -3.93
N ALA A 35 -6.40 -9.98 -3.76
CA ALA A 35 -7.37 -10.61 -4.66
C ALA A 35 -8.67 -9.81 -4.75
N ALA A 36 -9.20 -9.36 -3.59
CA ALA A 36 -10.42 -8.55 -3.55
C ALA A 36 -10.23 -7.20 -4.26
N ILE A 37 -9.13 -6.48 -3.98
CA ILE A 37 -8.81 -5.21 -4.66
C ILE A 37 -8.71 -5.42 -6.16
N ALA A 38 -8.03 -6.47 -6.61
CA ALA A 38 -7.88 -6.77 -8.03
C ALA A 38 -9.25 -7.10 -8.67
N ALA A 39 -10.07 -7.92 -8.02
CA ALA A 39 -11.39 -8.31 -8.50
C ALA A 39 -12.34 -7.10 -8.64
N ASP A 40 -12.41 -6.24 -7.62
CA ASP A 40 -13.26 -5.05 -7.63
C ASP A 40 -12.87 -4.10 -8.77
N ASN A 41 -11.56 -3.91 -8.94
CA ASN A 41 -11.01 -3.05 -9.98
C ASN A 41 -11.24 -3.60 -11.39
N VAL A 42 -11.04 -4.90 -11.59
CA VAL A 42 -11.33 -5.57 -12.88
C VAL A 42 -12.82 -5.52 -13.20
N ALA A 43 -13.69 -5.78 -12.21
CA ALA A 43 -15.13 -5.69 -12.38
C ALA A 43 -15.58 -4.27 -12.75
N TYR A 44 -14.99 -3.26 -12.09
CA TYR A 44 -15.23 -1.85 -12.42
C TYR A 44 -14.87 -1.53 -13.87
N LEU A 45 -13.67 -1.91 -14.33
CA LEU A 45 -13.23 -1.63 -15.70
C LEU A 45 -14.05 -2.42 -16.73
N ALA A 46 -14.43 -3.66 -16.43
CA ALA A 46 -15.24 -4.49 -17.32
C ALA A 46 -16.64 -3.89 -17.57
N ALA A 47 -17.14 -3.05 -16.65
CA ALA A 47 -18.39 -2.33 -16.79
C ALA A 47 -18.28 -1.03 -17.60
N GLN A 48 -17.07 -0.60 -17.99
CA GLN A 48 -16.82 0.62 -18.76
C GLN A 48 -16.57 0.30 -20.24
N ASP A 49 -17.07 1.15 -21.14
CA ASP A 49 -16.76 1.08 -22.57
C ASP A 49 -15.30 1.51 -22.86
N LYS A 50 -14.88 2.60 -22.22
CA LYS A 50 -13.54 3.19 -22.37
C LYS A 50 -13.07 3.79 -21.05
N TRP A 51 -11.77 3.71 -20.83
CA TRP A 51 -11.10 4.22 -19.65
C TRP A 51 -9.65 4.58 -20.00
N GLU A 52 -9.03 5.41 -19.17
CA GLU A 52 -7.63 5.82 -19.35
C GLU A 52 -6.74 4.96 -18.46
N LEU A 53 -5.84 4.19 -19.08
CA LEU A 53 -5.06 3.17 -18.39
C LEU A 53 -4.17 3.74 -17.28
N SER A 54 -3.50 4.86 -17.53
CA SER A 54 -2.56 5.44 -16.56
C SER A 54 -3.30 5.91 -15.30
N PHE A 55 -4.46 6.53 -15.47
CA PHE A 55 -5.33 7.02 -14.41
C PHE A 55 -5.87 5.87 -13.57
N GLU A 56 -6.39 4.82 -14.20
CA GLU A 56 -6.93 3.66 -13.50
C GLU A 56 -5.84 2.88 -12.77
N CYS A 57 -4.70 2.61 -13.42
CA CYS A 57 -3.56 1.96 -12.75
C CYS A 57 -3.03 2.80 -11.57
N ARG A 58 -3.04 4.13 -11.67
CA ARG A 58 -2.68 5.01 -10.54
C ARG A 58 -3.66 4.88 -9.38
N LYS A 59 -4.97 4.88 -9.66
CA LYS A 59 -6.01 4.64 -8.65
C LYS A 59 -5.82 3.29 -7.98
N TRP A 60 -5.47 2.26 -8.73
CA TRP A 60 -5.22 0.91 -8.20
C TRP A 60 -3.98 0.85 -7.32
N GLY A 61 -2.86 1.45 -7.75
CA GLY A 61 -1.64 1.50 -6.93
C GLY A 61 -1.88 2.22 -5.61
N MET A 62 -2.68 3.28 -5.61
CA MET A 62 -3.08 3.99 -4.37
C MET A 62 -3.97 3.13 -3.47
N ALA A 63 -4.98 2.45 -4.02
CA ALA A 63 -5.85 1.57 -3.26
C ALA A 63 -5.08 0.39 -2.66
N PHE A 64 -4.16 -0.19 -3.43
CA PHE A 64 -3.24 -1.24 -2.99
C PHE A 64 -2.34 -0.76 -1.86
N ALA A 65 -1.63 0.36 -2.06
CA ALA A 65 -0.71 0.91 -1.07
C ALA A 65 -1.45 1.35 0.21
N ASN A 66 -2.65 1.93 0.08
CA ASN A 66 -3.44 2.27 1.26
C ASN A 66 -3.89 1.02 2.02
N THR A 67 -4.51 0.06 1.34
CA THR A 67 -5.09 -1.12 2.01
C THR A 67 -4.03 -1.99 2.66
N LEU A 68 -2.91 -2.21 1.98
CA LEU A 68 -1.87 -3.10 2.51
C LEU A 68 -0.92 -2.40 3.46
N LEU A 69 -0.65 -1.11 3.27
CA LEU A 69 0.49 -0.46 3.90
C LEU A 69 0.06 0.59 4.91
N ALA A 70 -0.75 1.57 4.52
CA ALA A 70 -1.08 2.72 5.37
C ALA A 70 -2.33 2.52 6.25
N GLY A 71 -3.28 1.68 5.84
CA GLY A 71 -4.51 1.41 6.58
C GLY A 71 -5.38 2.65 6.82
N LEU A 72 -5.39 3.64 5.92
CA LEU A 72 -6.31 4.77 6.07
C LEU A 72 -7.73 4.30 5.79
N ASP A 73 -8.62 4.56 6.75
CA ASP A 73 -10.05 4.33 6.59
C ASP A 73 -10.60 5.38 5.61
N VAL A 74 -11.11 4.92 4.48
CA VAL A 74 -11.68 5.76 3.41
C VAL A 74 -13.12 5.34 3.22
N LYS A 75 -14.06 6.20 3.65
CA LYS A 75 -15.48 5.84 3.78
C LYS A 75 -16.33 6.21 2.58
N SER A 76 -15.82 7.05 1.69
CA SER A 76 -16.53 7.52 0.51
C SER A 76 -15.59 7.85 -0.64
N GLU A 77 -16.14 7.89 -1.86
CA GLU A 77 -15.38 8.30 -3.05
C GLU A 77 -14.88 9.75 -2.93
N GLU A 78 -15.61 10.62 -2.25
CA GLU A 78 -15.18 12.00 -1.97
C GLU A 78 -13.95 12.03 -1.05
N GLU A 79 -13.92 11.17 -0.03
CA GLU A 79 -12.77 11.04 0.85
C GLU A 79 -11.58 10.43 0.10
N ALA A 80 -11.83 9.43 -0.74
CA ALA A 80 -10.82 8.85 -1.61
C ALA A 80 -10.25 9.93 -2.56
N ALA A 81 -11.10 10.76 -3.16
CA ALA A 81 -10.68 11.84 -4.05
C ALA A 81 -9.84 12.90 -3.32
N ARG A 82 -10.22 13.28 -2.10
CA ARG A 82 -9.42 14.20 -1.27
C ARG A 82 -8.06 13.61 -0.92
N LEU A 83 -8.02 12.34 -0.52
CA LEU A 83 -6.76 11.63 -0.24
C LEU A 83 -5.86 11.58 -1.50
N ARG A 84 -6.45 11.31 -2.67
CA ARG A 84 -5.73 11.31 -3.95
C ARG A 84 -5.18 12.69 -4.31
N ALA A 85 -5.96 13.74 -4.09
CA ALA A 85 -5.53 15.12 -4.32
C ALA A 85 -4.36 15.51 -3.42
N ASP A 86 -4.43 15.19 -2.12
CA ASP A 86 -3.35 15.48 -1.18
C ASP A 86 -2.08 14.68 -1.51
N LEU A 87 -2.20 13.39 -1.88
CA LEU A 87 -1.06 12.59 -2.33
C LEU A 87 -0.45 13.11 -3.63
N GLY A 88 -1.27 13.57 -4.57
CA GLY A 88 -0.80 14.22 -5.80
C GLY A 88 0.03 15.46 -5.49
N LEU A 89 -0.49 16.38 -4.68
CA LEU A 89 0.24 17.57 -4.24
C LEU A 89 1.54 17.24 -3.52
N PHE A 90 1.51 16.22 -2.63
CA PHE A 90 2.70 15.77 -1.92
C PHE A 90 3.77 15.23 -2.88
N PHE A 91 3.38 14.40 -3.86
CA PHE A 91 4.32 13.82 -4.83
C PHE A 91 4.90 14.88 -5.77
N ASP A 92 4.09 15.84 -6.21
CA ASP A 92 4.55 16.96 -7.05
C ASP A 92 5.63 17.80 -6.34
N GLY A 93 5.57 17.88 -5.01
CA GLY A 93 6.59 18.52 -4.19
C GLY A 93 7.93 17.79 -4.12
N LEU A 94 7.99 16.49 -4.46
CA LEU A 94 9.23 15.72 -4.41
C LEU A 94 10.21 16.15 -5.51
N ILE A 95 9.70 16.66 -6.63
CA ILE A 95 10.45 17.03 -7.83
C ILE A 95 10.21 18.50 -8.19
N THR A 96 10.22 19.39 -7.19
CA THR A 96 10.07 20.83 -7.40
C THR A 96 11.29 21.62 -6.88
N PHE A 97 11.36 22.89 -7.27
CA PHE A 97 12.38 23.81 -6.76
C PHE A 97 12.14 24.12 -5.28
N ASP A 98 13.24 24.35 -4.54
CA ASP A 98 13.21 24.56 -3.09
C ASP A 98 12.80 26.00 -2.71
N ILE A 99 11.62 26.44 -3.16
CA ILE A 99 11.09 27.80 -2.94
C ILE A 99 9.83 27.72 -2.09
N ASP A 100 9.96 28.03 -0.79
CA ASP A 100 8.87 27.89 0.17
C ASP A 100 8.10 29.21 0.38
N LEU A 101 7.26 29.58 -0.60
CA LEU A 101 6.40 30.76 -0.54
C LEU A 101 4.92 30.40 -0.75
N PRO A 102 3.97 31.21 -0.26
CA PRO A 102 2.54 30.99 -0.49
C PRO A 102 2.22 30.77 -1.98
N GLY A 103 1.47 29.71 -2.28
CA GLY A 103 1.05 29.36 -3.64
C GLY A 103 2.07 28.56 -4.47
N THR A 104 3.32 28.44 -4.01
CA THR A 104 4.35 27.62 -4.68
C THR A 104 4.03 26.12 -4.59
N PRO A 105 4.55 25.30 -5.52
CA PRO A 105 4.40 23.84 -5.44
C PRO A 105 4.96 23.27 -4.14
N LEU A 106 6.11 23.77 -3.67
CA LEU A 106 6.72 23.31 -2.42
C LEU A 106 5.80 23.55 -1.22
N ARG A 107 5.27 24.77 -1.06
CA ARG A 107 4.35 25.10 0.02
C ARG A 107 3.09 24.22 -0.03
N LYS A 108 2.48 24.05 -1.22
CA LYS A 108 1.30 23.20 -1.40
C LYS A 108 1.57 21.75 -1.01
N ALA A 109 2.74 21.22 -1.36
CA ALA A 109 3.15 19.87 -1.02
C ALA A 109 3.40 19.70 0.48
N MET A 110 3.99 20.70 1.15
CA MET A 110 4.16 20.70 2.61
C MET A 110 2.81 20.73 3.33
N ASP A 111 1.88 21.57 2.89
CA ASP A 111 0.55 21.65 3.47
C ASP A 111 -0.22 20.32 3.27
N ALA A 112 -0.08 19.70 2.10
CA ALA A 112 -0.65 18.38 1.82
C ALA A 112 -0.02 17.29 2.70
N ARG A 113 1.32 17.32 2.87
CA ARG A 113 2.04 16.41 3.76
C ARG A 113 1.51 16.48 5.19
N GLU A 114 1.28 17.68 5.74
CA GLU A 114 0.75 17.82 7.10
C GLU A 114 -0.69 17.27 7.23
N ARG A 115 -1.55 17.49 6.23
CA ARG A 115 -2.89 16.87 6.20
C ARG A 115 -2.83 15.35 6.15
N LEU A 116 -1.93 14.80 5.32
CA LEU A 116 -1.71 13.36 5.22
C LEU A 116 -1.19 12.77 6.54
N LEU A 117 -0.18 13.39 7.14
CA LEU A 117 0.36 12.93 8.42
C LEU A 117 -0.68 12.99 9.54
N ALA A 118 -1.52 14.04 9.60
CA ALA A 118 -2.59 14.11 10.59
C ALA A 118 -3.56 12.91 10.45
N ARG A 119 -3.96 12.57 9.21
CA ARG A 119 -4.82 11.41 8.94
C ARG A 119 -4.14 10.08 9.30
N ILE A 120 -2.87 9.93 8.92
CA ILE A 120 -2.09 8.73 9.19
C ILE A 120 -1.88 8.54 10.70
N ARG A 121 -1.52 9.59 11.45
CA ARG A 121 -1.37 9.54 12.92
C ARG A 121 -2.65 9.03 13.58
N ALA A 122 -3.80 9.56 13.17
CA ALA A 122 -5.09 9.12 13.69
C ALA A 122 -5.35 7.63 13.40
N SER A 123 -5.04 7.15 12.20
CA SER A 123 -5.15 5.73 11.86
C SER A 123 -4.17 4.86 12.66
N VAL A 124 -2.90 5.25 12.77
CA VAL A 124 -1.89 4.54 13.56
C VAL A 124 -2.31 4.43 15.02
N GLN A 125 -2.78 5.53 15.62
CA GLN A 125 -3.24 5.54 17.00
C GLN A 125 -4.44 4.61 17.18
N GLY A 126 -5.46 4.70 16.31
CA GLY A 126 -6.63 3.82 16.39
C GLY A 126 -6.27 2.34 16.27
N GLN A 127 -5.35 1.99 15.37
CA GLN A 127 -4.85 0.62 15.24
C GLN A 127 -4.05 0.16 16.46
N LEU A 128 -3.23 1.04 17.03
CA LEU A 128 -2.50 0.75 18.26
C LEU A 128 -3.47 0.49 19.41
N ASP A 129 -4.49 1.33 19.59
CA ASP A 129 -5.51 1.19 20.63
C ASP A 129 -6.29 -0.12 20.48
N GLU A 130 -6.70 -0.46 19.24
CA GLU A 130 -7.35 -1.74 18.93
C GLU A 130 -6.47 -2.92 19.34
N ILE A 131 -5.19 -2.90 18.97
CA ILE A 131 -4.24 -3.99 19.22
C ILE A 131 -3.88 -4.10 20.72
N VAL A 132 -3.71 -2.98 21.41
CA VAL A 132 -3.41 -2.96 22.86
C VAL A 132 -4.61 -3.43 23.69
N ALA A 133 -5.83 -3.14 23.25
CA ALA A 133 -7.05 -3.65 23.88
C ALA A 133 -7.19 -5.18 23.78
N GLU A 134 -6.49 -5.82 22.83
CA GLU A 134 -6.41 -7.27 22.77
C GLU A 134 -5.66 -7.80 24.00
N LYS A 135 -6.32 -8.65 24.78
CA LYS A 135 -5.73 -9.30 25.97
C LYS A 135 -4.79 -10.45 25.63
N GLU A 136 -4.62 -10.74 24.34
CA GLU A 136 -3.77 -11.81 23.84
C GLU A 136 -2.31 -11.33 23.75
N PRO A 137 -1.33 -12.21 23.99
CA PRO A 137 0.07 -11.86 23.80
C PRO A 137 0.33 -11.51 22.33
N ALA A 138 1.13 -10.46 22.10
CA ALA A 138 1.58 -10.12 20.75
C ALA A 138 2.55 -11.21 20.26
N VAL A 139 2.04 -12.13 19.46
CA VAL A 139 2.86 -13.14 18.77
C VAL A 139 2.90 -12.78 17.28
N PRO A 140 4.02 -12.24 16.77
CA PRO A 140 4.12 -11.83 15.37
C PRO A 140 3.79 -12.98 14.43
N GLY A 141 2.95 -12.71 13.43
CA GLY A 141 2.61 -13.67 12.37
C GLY A 141 1.59 -14.76 12.77
N VAL A 142 1.17 -14.85 14.03
CA VAL A 142 0.14 -15.80 14.46
C VAL A 142 -1.26 -15.31 14.10
N LYS A 143 -1.53 -14.01 14.32
CA LYS A 143 -2.81 -13.39 13.99
C LYS A 143 -2.68 -12.55 12.71
N PRO A 144 -3.55 -12.78 11.71
CA PRO A 144 -3.59 -11.91 10.54
C PRO A 144 -3.93 -10.46 10.93
N ARG A 145 -3.15 -9.49 10.45
CA ARG A 145 -3.41 -8.06 10.68
C ARG A 145 -4.05 -7.40 9.46
N LYS A 146 -4.71 -6.27 9.71
CA LYS A 146 -5.42 -5.50 8.67
C LYS A 146 -4.46 -4.97 7.60
N ASN A 147 -3.26 -4.57 7.98
CA ASN A 147 -2.24 -3.98 7.10
C ASN A 147 -0.85 -4.12 7.74
N MET A 148 0.16 -3.63 7.04
CA MET A 148 1.58 -3.63 7.42
C MET A 148 1.85 -2.97 8.79
N LEU A 149 1.14 -1.88 9.13
CA LEU A 149 1.34 -1.19 10.41
C LEU A 149 0.94 -2.07 11.58
N GLY A 150 -0.14 -2.84 11.45
CA GLY A 150 -0.54 -3.81 12.48
C GLY A 150 0.54 -4.86 12.77
N TYR A 151 1.20 -5.38 11.73
CA TYR A 151 2.32 -6.32 11.90
C TYR A 151 3.54 -5.66 12.53
N ILE A 152 3.83 -4.40 12.20
CA ILE A 152 4.91 -3.65 12.84
C ILE A 152 4.61 -3.41 14.32
N ILE A 153 3.37 -3.06 14.68
CA ILE A 153 2.93 -2.87 16.06
C ILE A 153 3.12 -4.16 16.87
N ASP A 154 2.69 -5.31 16.34
CA ASP A 154 2.91 -6.60 17.00
C ASP A 154 4.39 -6.91 17.21
N ALA A 155 5.22 -6.68 16.20
CA ALA A 155 6.65 -6.93 16.27
C ALA A 155 7.33 -6.06 17.34
N ASN A 156 7.00 -4.77 17.39
CA ASN A 156 7.54 -3.86 18.42
C ASN A 156 7.10 -4.31 19.82
N ARG A 157 5.81 -4.64 20.01
CA ARG A 157 5.29 -5.13 21.30
C ARG A 157 5.96 -6.42 21.74
N ALA A 158 6.15 -7.38 20.84
CA ALA A 158 6.82 -8.64 21.13
C ALA A 158 8.28 -8.46 21.57
N ASN A 159 8.95 -7.43 21.06
CA ASN A 159 10.31 -7.06 21.44
C ASN A 159 10.37 -6.15 22.68
N GLY A 160 9.23 -5.76 23.27
CA GLY A 160 9.16 -4.77 24.35
C GLY A 160 9.55 -3.35 23.91
N GLU A 161 9.51 -3.05 22.61
CA GLU A 161 9.80 -1.73 22.05
C GLU A 161 8.53 -0.85 22.06
N GLU A 162 8.70 0.43 22.41
CA GLU A 162 7.60 1.41 22.37
C GLU A 162 7.21 1.75 20.92
N VAL A 163 5.91 1.86 20.66
CA VAL A 163 5.39 2.28 19.35
C VAL A 163 5.36 3.80 19.27
N ASN A 164 6.32 4.39 18.55
CA ASN A 164 6.32 5.83 18.28
C ASN A 164 5.40 6.17 17.10
N VAL A 165 4.27 6.83 17.40
CA VAL A 165 3.25 7.20 16.40
C VAL A 165 3.77 8.15 15.32
N GLU A 166 4.65 9.10 15.66
CA GLU A 166 5.24 10.02 14.67
C GLU A 166 6.14 9.29 13.68
N PHE A 167 6.98 8.39 14.19
CA PHE A 167 7.82 7.55 13.33
C PHE A 167 6.97 6.66 12.42
N MET A 168 5.95 6.00 13.00
CA MET A 168 5.02 5.15 12.25
C MET A 168 4.26 5.93 11.18
N ALA A 169 3.87 7.18 11.46
CA ALA A 169 3.20 8.02 10.50
C ALA A 169 4.12 8.43 9.34
N GLY A 170 5.37 8.79 9.64
CA GLY A 170 6.39 9.05 8.62
C GLY A 170 6.66 7.82 7.76
N LEU A 171 6.77 6.65 8.39
CA LEU A 171 6.97 5.37 7.72
C LEU A 171 5.81 5.02 6.79
N ALA A 172 4.57 5.12 7.29
CA ALA A 172 3.36 4.88 6.51
C ALA A 172 3.27 5.82 5.31
N LEU A 173 3.58 7.12 5.48
CA LEU A 173 3.57 8.07 4.37
C LEU A 173 4.62 7.71 3.31
N GLY A 174 5.84 7.36 3.73
CA GLY A 174 6.91 6.95 2.82
C GLY A 174 6.56 5.69 2.05
N VAL A 175 5.96 4.70 2.71
CA VAL A 175 5.55 3.44 2.06
C VAL A 175 4.31 3.62 1.19
N LEU A 176 3.36 4.49 1.58
CA LEU A 176 2.23 4.86 0.74
C LEU A 176 2.70 5.48 -0.57
N GLN A 177 3.71 6.35 -0.52
CA GLN A 177 4.34 6.91 -1.72
C GLN A 177 5.04 5.85 -2.56
N ALA A 178 5.97 5.10 -1.95
CA ALA A 178 6.76 4.10 -2.65
C ALA A 178 5.88 3.02 -3.30
N GLY A 179 4.87 2.51 -2.57
CA GLY A 179 3.94 1.52 -3.06
C GLY A 179 2.99 2.05 -4.12
N THR A 180 2.58 3.32 -4.05
CA THR A 180 1.70 3.91 -5.07
C THR A 180 2.41 3.99 -6.41
N ASP A 181 3.52 4.72 -6.51
CA ASP A 181 4.11 5.03 -7.82
C ASP A 181 4.63 3.77 -8.53
N THR A 182 5.31 2.90 -7.79
CA THR A 182 5.94 1.71 -8.36
C THR A 182 4.92 0.64 -8.75
N SER A 183 3.91 0.36 -7.91
CA SER A 183 2.86 -0.60 -8.26
C SER A 183 1.99 -0.09 -9.41
N SER A 184 1.66 1.21 -9.43
CA SER A 184 0.91 1.80 -10.56
C SER A 184 1.64 1.63 -11.89
N ALA A 185 2.95 1.90 -11.91
CA ALA A 185 3.79 1.69 -13.08
C ALA A 185 3.86 0.21 -13.48
N GLY A 186 3.98 -0.68 -12.50
CA GLY A 186 3.95 -2.13 -12.71
C GLY A 186 2.63 -2.62 -13.33
N PHE A 187 1.48 -2.19 -12.80
CA PHE A 187 0.17 -2.50 -13.35
C PHE A 187 0.02 -1.97 -14.77
N ASN A 188 0.42 -0.72 -15.02
CA ASN A 188 0.38 -0.12 -16.35
C ASN A 188 1.21 -0.93 -17.35
N GLY A 189 2.46 -1.26 -17.00
CA GLY A 189 3.34 -2.07 -17.85
C GLY A 189 2.77 -3.46 -18.13
N LEU A 190 2.25 -4.13 -17.10
CA LEU A 190 1.59 -5.44 -17.23
C LEU A 190 0.41 -5.38 -18.21
N MET A 191 -0.48 -4.39 -18.06
CA MET A 191 -1.65 -4.23 -18.92
C MET A 191 -1.28 -3.94 -20.38
N VAL A 192 -0.28 -3.08 -20.61
CA VAL A 192 0.23 -2.79 -21.97
C VAL A 192 0.80 -4.06 -22.61
N MET A 193 1.67 -4.78 -21.89
CA MET A 193 2.29 -6.01 -22.41
C MET A 193 1.24 -7.08 -22.72
N MET A 194 0.29 -7.33 -21.82
CA MET A 194 -0.79 -8.30 -22.05
C MET A 194 -1.68 -7.92 -23.23
N GLY A 195 -1.93 -6.61 -23.44
CA GLY A 195 -2.72 -6.12 -24.56
C GLY A 195 -2.00 -6.21 -25.91
N GLN A 196 -0.67 -6.14 -25.91
CA GLN A 196 0.15 -6.13 -27.14
C GLN A 196 0.73 -7.50 -27.52
N MET A 197 0.76 -8.46 -26.59
CA MET A 197 1.41 -9.77 -26.77
C MET A 197 0.38 -10.91 -26.56
N PRO A 198 -0.48 -11.21 -27.56
CA PRO A 198 -1.57 -12.18 -27.42
C PRO A 198 -1.08 -13.60 -27.09
N GLU A 199 0.10 -13.98 -27.56
CA GLU A 199 0.75 -15.26 -27.27
C GLU A 199 1.16 -15.38 -25.80
N VAL A 200 1.65 -14.29 -25.20
CA VAL A 200 1.95 -14.24 -23.75
C VAL A 200 0.66 -14.34 -22.97
N MET A 201 -0.38 -13.60 -23.38
CA MET A 201 -1.69 -13.66 -22.72
C MET A 201 -2.32 -15.05 -22.80
N ALA A 202 -2.15 -15.77 -23.91
CA ALA A 202 -2.62 -17.16 -24.05
C ALA A 202 -1.94 -18.09 -23.05
N ARG A 203 -0.62 -17.98 -22.88
CA ARG A 203 0.17 -18.76 -21.92
C ARG A 203 -0.21 -18.45 -20.48
N VAL A 204 -0.34 -17.17 -20.12
CA VAL A 204 -0.80 -16.75 -18.78
C VAL A 204 -2.18 -17.35 -18.49
N ARG A 205 -3.12 -17.31 -19.44
CA ARG A 205 -4.44 -17.93 -19.26
C ARG A 205 -4.37 -19.45 -19.10
N GLU A 206 -3.46 -20.12 -19.80
CA GLU A 206 -3.26 -21.56 -19.65
C GLU A 206 -2.72 -21.92 -18.27
N GLU A 207 -1.69 -21.22 -17.81
CA GLU A 207 -1.14 -21.35 -16.46
C GLU A 207 -2.21 -21.12 -15.40
N GLN A 208 -2.96 -20.01 -15.49
CA GLN A 208 -4.01 -19.70 -14.52
C GLN A 208 -5.14 -20.76 -14.52
N ARG A 209 -5.50 -21.34 -15.67
CA ARG A 209 -6.45 -22.46 -15.72
C ARG A 209 -5.91 -23.71 -15.04
N ALA A 210 -4.63 -24.04 -15.24
CA ALA A 210 -3.99 -25.19 -14.60
C ALA A 210 -3.94 -25.02 -13.08
N VAL A 211 -3.49 -23.85 -12.60
CA VAL A 211 -3.44 -23.50 -11.17
C VAL A 211 -4.83 -23.58 -10.53
N VAL A 212 -5.86 -23.04 -11.19
CA VAL A 212 -7.24 -23.10 -10.68
C VAL A 212 -7.79 -24.52 -10.67
N ALA A 213 -7.46 -25.35 -11.68
CA ALA A 213 -7.88 -26.75 -11.72
C ALA A 213 -7.25 -27.57 -10.58
N GLU A 214 -6.01 -27.27 -10.19
CA GLU A 214 -5.28 -27.99 -9.14
C GLU A 214 -5.58 -27.46 -7.72
N HIS A 215 -5.65 -26.14 -7.55
CA HIS A 215 -5.71 -25.49 -6.24
C HIS A 215 -7.03 -24.75 -5.96
N GLY A 216 -7.95 -24.72 -6.91
CA GLY A 216 -9.21 -24.00 -6.82
C GLY A 216 -9.09 -22.51 -7.19
N PRO A 217 -10.22 -21.77 -7.21
CA PRO A 217 -10.27 -20.38 -7.69
C PRO A 217 -9.69 -19.35 -6.70
N SER A 218 -9.40 -19.74 -5.46
CA SER A 218 -8.92 -18.84 -4.43
C SER A 218 -7.41 -18.65 -4.51
N ILE A 219 -6.94 -17.40 -4.39
CA ILE A 219 -5.51 -17.10 -4.27
C ILE A 219 -5.03 -17.53 -2.88
N THR A 220 -4.26 -18.61 -2.84
CA THR A 220 -3.65 -19.18 -1.63
C THR A 220 -2.14 -19.22 -1.79
N LYS A 221 -1.42 -19.50 -0.69
CA LYS A 221 0.02 -19.74 -0.78
C LYS A 221 0.35 -20.88 -1.77
N ALA A 222 -0.42 -21.96 -1.74
CA ALA A 222 -0.21 -23.10 -2.63
C ALA A 222 -0.39 -22.71 -4.11
N SER A 223 -1.44 -21.95 -4.44
CA SER A 223 -1.67 -21.50 -5.82
C SER A 223 -0.58 -20.54 -6.32
N LEU A 224 -0.05 -19.69 -5.43
CA LEU A 224 1.06 -18.78 -5.75
C LEU A 224 2.38 -19.54 -5.95
N ASP A 225 2.67 -20.53 -5.10
CA ASP A 225 3.89 -21.34 -5.18
C ASP A 225 3.93 -22.23 -6.44
N ALA A 226 2.76 -22.55 -7.01
CA ALA A 226 2.60 -23.30 -8.25
C ALA A 226 2.79 -22.46 -9.53
N SER A 227 2.71 -21.13 -9.43
CA SER A 227 2.80 -20.21 -10.59
C SER A 227 4.26 -19.87 -10.98
N LYS A 228 5.18 -20.85 -10.93
CA LYS A 228 6.64 -20.65 -11.15
C LYS A 228 7.11 -20.97 -12.56
#